data_AF-A0A1H8SNJ4-F1
#
_entry.id   AF-A0A1H8SNJ4-F1
#
_cell.length_a   1.000
_cell.length_b   1.000
_cell.length_c   1.000
_cell.angle_alpha   90.00
_cell.angle_beta   90.00
_cell.angle_gamma   90.00
#
_symmetry.space_group_name_H-M   'P 1'
#
loop_
_entity.id
_entity.type
_entity.pdbx_description
1 polymer ?
#
loop_
_entity_poly.entity_id
_entity_poly.type
_entity_poly.pdbx_seq_one_letter_code
_entity_poly.pdbx_strand_id
1 'polypeptide(L)'
;MSKHRYLRTAATALAATGLVLAAPHPAGASVGGGNVSISWSIPNTPASGLTTLTFPLTVNPATAHQDGIYFAQQFSFQKNVAGYTGLQPRANSGGHERLHGVFSVFGDGTTTSDPHCSAGADGGSGVSCAVEFDGVYGHQYALNVARTGTDTWSGSATDTVTGTSVHIGTYTVPAGSGNLQGSQGGFVEYYLGIPSCATMPRSDAVFGGPTSTDAGGLSGTSTADYEYSDCVGQSGYQAQQVGSGTHVTRGFVSAAAALTHQASGRCLDDANSGTTDGNPVILYDCTGGANQQWAQPGGNELTVNGMCLDATAGGTTPGTKAEIWDCHGGTNQQWTFAADGTVRGVQSGLCLGPVGNATGNGTGVELQTCDGRASQVWSRG
;
A
#
# COMPACT_ATOMS: atom_id res chain seq x y z
N MET A 1 18.88 -67.61 -49.21
CA MET A 1 18.05 -68.64 -48.54
C MET A 1 16.88 -67.95 -47.84
N SER A 2 15.65 -68.44 -48.05
CA SER A 2 14.34 -68.18 -47.37
C SER A 2 13.86 -66.73 -47.17
N LYS A 3 12.74 -66.27 -47.76
CA LYS A 3 11.29 -66.61 -47.62
C LYS A 3 10.57 -65.97 -46.42
N HIS A 4 9.52 -65.17 -46.77
CA HIS A 4 8.23 -64.95 -46.06
C HIS A 4 8.26 -64.13 -44.75
N ARG A 5 7.23 -63.38 -44.30
CA ARG A 5 5.84 -63.08 -44.71
C ARG A 5 5.34 -61.84 -43.90
N TYR A 6 4.27 -61.22 -44.39
CA TYR A 6 3.37 -60.21 -43.81
C TYR A 6 3.13 -60.18 -42.29
N LEU A 7 2.93 -58.98 -41.74
CA LEU A 7 1.85 -58.68 -40.78
C LEU A 7 1.47 -57.19 -40.74
N ARG A 8 0.17 -56.92 -40.87
CA ARG A 8 -0.48 -55.62 -40.61
C ARG A 8 -0.62 -55.43 -39.10
N THR A 9 -0.45 -54.19 -38.61
CA THR A 9 -1.06 -53.77 -37.35
C THR A 9 -1.35 -52.27 -37.42
N ALA A 10 -2.62 -51.92 -37.25
CA ALA A 10 -3.09 -50.56 -37.05
C ALA A 10 -2.84 -50.15 -35.59
N ALA A 11 -2.43 -48.91 -35.36
CA ALA A 11 -2.48 -48.28 -34.04
C ALA A 11 -2.61 -46.75 -34.17
N THR A 12 -3.84 -46.29 -33.89
CA THR A 12 -4.19 -45.09 -33.11
C THR A 12 -3.47 -43.76 -33.41
N ALA A 13 -4.20 -42.83 -34.02
CA ALA A 13 -3.92 -41.40 -33.96
C ALA A 13 -4.18 -40.89 -32.53
N LEU A 14 -3.13 -40.47 -31.82
CA LEU A 14 -3.28 -39.63 -30.63
C LEU A 14 -3.47 -38.18 -31.06
N ALA A 15 -4.57 -37.58 -30.60
CA ALA A 15 -4.79 -36.15 -30.65
C ALA A 15 -3.69 -35.43 -29.85
N ALA A 16 -2.95 -34.55 -30.53
CA ALA A 16 -2.03 -33.64 -29.86
C ALA A 16 -2.85 -32.50 -29.24
N THR A 17 -3.10 -32.59 -27.95
CA THR A 17 -3.58 -31.48 -27.13
C THR A 17 -2.51 -30.39 -27.15
N GLY A 18 -2.83 -29.25 -27.76
CA GLY A 18 -1.95 -28.08 -27.77
C GLY A 18 -1.76 -27.55 -26.36
N LEU A 19 -0.60 -27.87 -25.78
CA LEU A 19 -0.11 -27.24 -24.56
C LEU A 19 0.25 -25.79 -24.92
N VAL A 20 -0.55 -24.83 -24.48
CA VAL A 20 -0.19 -23.40 -24.53
C VAL A 20 1.01 -23.23 -23.60
N LEU A 21 2.20 -23.20 -24.18
CA LEU A 21 3.43 -22.81 -23.50
C LEU A 21 3.31 -21.32 -23.17
N ALA A 22 3.02 -21.03 -21.89
CA ALA A 22 3.21 -19.70 -21.34
C ALA A 22 4.67 -19.29 -21.60
N ALA A 23 4.86 -18.21 -22.36
CA ALA A 23 6.19 -17.65 -22.56
C ALA A 23 6.74 -17.20 -21.20
N PRO A 24 8.00 -17.53 -20.86
CA PRO A 24 8.60 -17.08 -19.62
C PRO A 24 8.81 -15.56 -19.71
N HIS A 25 8.23 -14.83 -18.77
CA HIS A 25 8.49 -13.40 -18.60
C HIS A 25 9.98 -13.19 -18.30
N PRO A 26 10.64 -12.17 -18.88
CA PRO A 26 12.01 -11.83 -18.49
C PRO A 26 12.00 -11.39 -17.03
N ALA A 27 13.03 -11.81 -16.28
CA ALA A 27 13.18 -11.62 -14.85
C ALA A 27 12.93 -10.16 -14.42
N GLY A 28 11.78 -9.92 -13.79
CA GLY A 28 11.53 -8.72 -13.00
C GLY A 28 12.30 -8.83 -11.70
N ALA A 29 12.88 -7.72 -11.24
CA ALA A 29 13.40 -7.61 -9.88
C ALA A 29 12.37 -8.16 -8.88
N SER A 30 12.83 -8.91 -7.86
CA SER A 30 11.97 -9.30 -6.75
C SER A 30 11.34 -8.01 -6.21
N VAL A 31 10.04 -7.83 -6.45
CA VAL A 31 9.27 -6.79 -5.82
C VAL A 31 9.04 -7.32 -4.40
N GLY A 32 9.88 -6.84 -3.48
CA GLY A 32 9.89 -7.29 -2.10
C GLY A 32 8.63 -6.80 -1.40
N GLY A 33 7.91 -7.68 -0.73
CA GLY A 33 6.79 -7.26 0.12
C GLY A 33 5.63 -8.25 0.23
N GLY A 34 5.49 -9.16 -0.73
CA GLY A 34 4.26 -9.94 -0.85
C GLY A 34 3.15 -9.09 -1.47
N ASN A 35 2.71 -9.45 -2.67
CA ASN A 35 1.71 -8.69 -3.43
C ASN A 35 0.38 -9.46 -3.46
N VAL A 36 -0.73 -8.76 -3.65
CA VAL A 36 -2.07 -9.37 -3.83
C VAL A 36 -2.50 -9.21 -5.27
N SER A 37 -2.92 -10.29 -5.93
CA SER A 37 -3.61 -10.23 -7.22
C SER A 37 -5.05 -9.83 -7.00
N ILE A 38 -5.52 -8.83 -7.74
CA ILE A 38 -6.93 -8.45 -7.83
C ILE A 38 -7.38 -8.73 -9.26
N SER A 39 -8.50 -9.43 -9.45
CA SER A 39 -9.16 -9.54 -10.74
C SER A 39 -10.40 -8.66 -10.77
N TRP A 40 -10.75 -8.14 -11.94
CA TRP A 40 -12.02 -7.47 -12.14
C TRP A 40 -12.62 -7.78 -13.51
N SER A 41 -13.96 -7.71 -13.59
CA SER A 41 -14.67 -7.83 -14.86
C SER A 41 -16.00 -7.08 -14.85
N ILE A 42 -16.37 -6.52 -15.99
CA ILE A 42 -17.66 -5.94 -16.33
C ILE A 42 -18.34 -6.88 -17.33
N PRO A 43 -19.33 -7.69 -16.89
CA PRO A 43 -20.08 -8.55 -17.80
C PRO A 43 -20.83 -7.72 -18.83
N ASN A 44 -21.12 -8.33 -19.99
CA ASN A 44 -21.83 -7.69 -21.11
C ASN A 44 -21.10 -6.47 -21.71
N THR A 45 -19.78 -6.40 -21.55
CA THR A 45 -18.97 -5.38 -22.22
C THR A 45 -19.17 -5.46 -23.75
N PRO A 46 -19.48 -4.33 -24.43
CA PRO A 46 -19.67 -4.30 -25.87
C PRO A 46 -18.45 -4.83 -26.64
N ALA A 47 -18.68 -5.47 -27.78
CA ALA A 47 -17.60 -5.91 -28.66
C ALA A 47 -16.72 -4.74 -29.16
N SER A 48 -17.28 -3.52 -29.20
CA SER A 48 -16.55 -2.29 -29.49
C SER A 48 -15.64 -1.83 -28.34
N GLY A 49 -15.68 -2.46 -27.17
CA GLY A 49 -14.97 -2.04 -25.95
C GLY A 49 -15.62 -0.86 -25.24
N LEU A 50 -15.04 -0.48 -24.11
CA LEU A 50 -15.49 0.62 -23.24
C LEU A 50 -14.74 1.91 -23.55
N THR A 51 -15.46 3.04 -23.59
CA THR A 51 -14.87 4.38 -23.70
C THR A 51 -14.71 5.05 -22.34
N THR A 52 -15.38 4.52 -21.32
CA THR A 52 -15.27 4.94 -19.93
C THR A 52 -15.10 3.72 -19.02
N LEU A 53 -14.23 3.85 -18.03
CA LEU A 53 -14.03 2.85 -16.99
C LEU A 53 -13.73 3.57 -15.67
N THR A 54 -14.52 3.28 -14.65
CA THR A 54 -14.37 3.88 -13.32
C THR A 54 -14.09 2.77 -12.31
N PHE A 55 -13.00 2.90 -11.57
CA PHE A 55 -12.65 2.03 -10.46
C PHE A 55 -12.91 2.74 -9.14
N PRO A 56 -13.92 2.32 -8.35
CA PRO A 56 -14.06 2.79 -6.99
C PRO A 56 -12.94 2.19 -6.14
N LEU A 57 -12.19 3.04 -5.43
CA LEU A 57 -11.11 2.62 -4.55
C LEU A 57 -11.17 3.42 -3.25
N THR A 58 -11.18 2.72 -2.13
CA THR A 58 -11.04 3.32 -0.79
C THR A 58 -9.73 2.86 -0.18
N VAL A 59 -8.88 3.80 0.21
CA VAL A 59 -7.72 3.53 1.08
C VAL A 59 -8.18 3.80 2.50
N ASN A 60 -8.29 2.77 3.34
CA ASN A 60 -8.83 2.91 4.68
C ASN A 60 -7.82 3.55 5.64
N PRO A 61 -8.26 4.23 6.72
CA PRO A 61 -7.38 4.92 7.67
C PRO A 61 -6.37 4.03 8.39
N ALA A 62 -6.63 2.72 8.46
CA ALA A 62 -5.67 1.77 9.02
C ALA A 62 -4.45 1.53 8.10
N THR A 63 -4.45 2.04 6.86
CA THR A 63 -3.28 1.94 5.98
C THR A 63 -2.13 2.79 6.52
N ALA A 64 -0.89 2.40 6.23
CA ALA A 64 0.28 3.20 6.53
C ALA A 64 0.30 4.48 5.70
N HIS A 65 0.29 5.64 6.37
CA HIS A 65 0.44 6.95 5.73
C HIS A 65 1.92 7.19 5.41
N GLN A 66 2.43 6.44 4.43
CA GLN A 66 3.81 6.51 3.96
C GLN A 66 3.91 5.99 2.52
N ASP A 67 5.05 6.21 1.90
CA ASP A 67 5.37 5.65 0.60
C ASP A 67 5.57 4.13 0.63
N GLY A 68 5.61 3.53 -0.56
CA GLY A 68 5.87 2.12 -0.74
C GLY A 68 4.65 1.26 -1.01
N ILE A 69 3.43 1.72 -0.70
CA ILE A 69 2.20 0.96 -0.99
C ILE A 69 1.59 1.45 -2.31
N TYR A 70 1.16 0.53 -3.16
CA TYR A 70 0.37 0.83 -4.35
C TYR A 70 -0.89 -0.05 -4.44
N PHE A 71 -2.05 0.61 -4.53
CA PHE A 71 -3.33 0.00 -4.83
C PHE A 71 -3.70 0.33 -6.27
N ALA A 72 -3.54 -0.64 -7.17
CA ALA A 72 -3.64 -0.41 -8.60
C ALA A 72 -4.72 -1.29 -9.25
N GLN A 73 -5.41 -0.73 -10.23
CA GLN A 73 -6.25 -1.47 -11.17
C GLN A 73 -5.64 -1.35 -12.57
N GLN A 74 -5.32 -2.48 -13.16
CA GLN A 74 -4.83 -2.52 -14.54
C GLN A 74 -6.02 -2.49 -15.49
N PHE A 75 -5.79 -2.01 -16.71
CA PHE A 75 -6.73 -2.08 -17.81
C PHE A 75 -5.98 -2.35 -19.11
N SER A 76 -6.67 -2.95 -20.08
CA SER A 76 -6.10 -3.24 -21.39
C SER A 76 -6.95 -2.61 -22.47
N PHE A 77 -6.29 -2.11 -23.51
CA PHE A 77 -6.91 -1.80 -24.78
C PHE A 77 -7.06 -3.08 -25.61
N GLN A 78 -7.89 -3.04 -26.64
CA GLN A 78 -8.13 -4.19 -27.52
C GLN A 78 -6.88 -4.69 -28.28
N LYS A 79 -5.82 -3.89 -28.41
CA LYS A 79 -4.61 -4.27 -29.15
C LYS A 79 -3.29 -4.02 -28.41
N ASN A 80 -2.95 -4.89 -27.45
CA ASN A 80 -1.63 -5.00 -26.81
C ASN A 80 -1.06 -3.70 -26.20
N VAL A 81 -1.93 -2.74 -25.88
CA VAL A 81 -1.61 -1.60 -25.03
C VAL A 81 -2.33 -1.85 -23.72
N ALA A 82 -1.65 -1.66 -22.60
CA ALA A 82 -2.22 -1.83 -21.28
C ALA A 82 -1.70 -0.73 -20.37
N GLY A 83 -2.42 -0.45 -19.31
CA GLY A 83 -2.04 0.55 -18.33
C GLY A 83 -2.59 0.21 -16.98
N TYR A 84 -2.38 1.12 -16.04
CA TYR A 84 -2.99 1.05 -14.73
C TYR A 84 -3.35 2.43 -14.23
N THR A 85 -4.30 2.46 -13.30
CA THR A 85 -4.61 3.63 -12.48
C THR A 85 -4.71 3.19 -11.03
N GLY A 86 -4.38 4.07 -10.10
CA GLY A 86 -4.41 3.70 -8.69
C GLY A 86 -4.04 4.82 -7.73
N LEU A 87 -4.03 4.47 -6.45
CA LEU A 87 -3.64 5.36 -5.36
C LEU A 87 -2.46 4.78 -4.59
N GLN A 88 -1.51 5.65 -4.26
CA GLN A 88 -0.43 5.36 -3.35
C GLN A 88 -0.56 6.25 -2.10
N PRO A 89 -0.61 5.68 -0.90
CA PRO A 89 -0.46 6.42 0.35
C PRO A 89 0.82 7.27 0.36
N ARG A 90 0.76 8.37 1.11
CA ARG A 90 1.89 9.27 1.37
C ARG A 90 1.86 9.68 2.83
N ALA A 91 3.03 10.12 3.32
CA ALA A 91 3.12 10.79 4.61
C ALA A 91 2.22 12.03 4.62
N ASN A 92 1.57 12.26 5.76
CA ASN A 92 0.80 13.48 5.97
C ASN A 92 1.72 14.70 5.78
N SER A 93 1.19 15.76 5.19
CA SER A 93 1.94 16.97 4.87
C SER A 93 1.04 18.19 5.01
N GLY A 94 1.57 19.26 5.63
CA GLY A 94 0.82 20.49 5.84
C GLY A 94 -0.44 20.34 6.72
N GLY A 95 -0.49 19.32 7.58
CA GLY A 95 -1.68 19.01 8.38
C GLY A 95 -2.79 18.26 7.62
N HIS A 96 -2.49 17.79 6.40
CA HIS A 96 -3.42 17.07 5.56
C HIS A 96 -2.93 15.64 5.29
N GLU A 97 -3.87 14.73 5.15
CA GLU A 97 -3.62 13.40 4.60
C GLU A 97 -3.32 13.52 3.10
N ARG A 98 -2.35 12.74 2.61
CA ARG A 98 -1.85 12.85 1.25
C ARG A 98 -2.00 11.54 0.50
N LEU A 99 -2.45 11.65 -0.75
CA LEU A 99 -2.52 10.55 -1.71
C LEU A 99 -1.77 10.94 -2.99
N HIS A 100 -1.12 9.96 -3.59
CA HIS A 100 -0.49 10.07 -4.89
C HIS A 100 -1.27 9.26 -5.91
N GLY A 101 -1.96 9.94 -6.81
CA GLY A 101 -2.71 9.33 -7.90
C GLY A 101 -1.79 9.02 -9.07
N VAL A 102 -1.90 7.82 -9.61
CA VAL A 102 -1.07 7.34 -10.73
C VAL A 102 -1.96 6.93 -11.89
N PHE A 103 -1.57 7.29 -13.10
CA PHE A 103 -2.23 6.89 -14.34
C PHE A 103 -1.17 6.68 -15.43
N SER A 104 -0.87 5.41 -15.76
CA SER A 104 0.21 5.07 -16.67
C SER A 104 -0.26 4.10 -17.74
N VAL A 105 0.44 4.12 -18.87
CA VAL A 105 0.20 3.22 -20.01
C VAL A 105 1.51 2.75 -20.61
N PHE A 106 1.56 1.47 -20.93
CA PHE A 106 2.66 0.80 -21.61
C PHE A 106 2.36 0.70 -23.09
N GLY A 107 3.36 1.03 -23.92
CA GLY A 107 3.26 0.87 -25.36
C GLY A 107 4.10 1.87 -26.12
N ASP A 108 4.91 1.36 -27.05
CA ASP A 108 5.68 2.17 -27.99
C ASP A 108 4.78 3.13 -28.77
N GLY A 109 5.22 4.37 -28.93
CA GLY A 109 4.48 5.40 -29.68
C GLY A 109 3.36 6.09 -28.89
N THR A 110 3.19 5.76 -27.61
CA THR A 110 2.34 6.57 -26.71
C THR A 110 2.98 7.94 -26.49
N THR A 111 2.19 9.00 -26.53
CA THR A 111 2.65 10.39 -26.37
C THR A 111 1.81 11.15 -25.37
N THR A 112 2.34 12.27 -24.87
CA THR A 112 1.61 13.17 -23.97
C THR A 112 2.14 14.59 -24.12
N SER A 113 1.27 15.56 -23.82
CA SER A 113 1.63 16.97 -23.63
C SER A 113 1.22 17.47 -22.24
N ASP A 114 0.78 16.56 -21.37
CA ASP A 114 0.23 16.87 -20.06
C ASP A 114 1.37 17.08 -19.05
N PRO A 115 1.35 18.16 -18.25
CA PRO A 115 2.44 18.48 -17.33
C PRO A 115 2.60 17.48 -16.17
N HIS A 116 1.58 16.67 -15.87
CA HIS A 116 1.68 15.62 -14.84
C HIS A 116 2.32 14.33 -15.39
N CYS A 117 2.58 14.27 -16.70
CA CYS A 117 3.03 13.08 -17.39
C CYS A 117 4.48 13.19 -17.87
N SER A 118 5.14 12.03 -17.96
CA SER A 118 6.49 11.91 -18.50
C SER A 118 6.59 10.69 -19.42
N ALA A 119 7.57 10.72 -20.32
CA ALA A 119 7.84 9.61 -21.22
C ALA A 119 8.41 8.42 -20.45
N GLY A 120 7.95 7.22 -20.82
CA GLY A 120 8.29 5.96 -20.18
C GLY A 120 7.26 5.53 -19.13
N ALA A 121 7.11 4.21 -18.96
CA ALA A 121 6.32 3.59 -17.92
C ALA A 121 7.12 2.43 -17.30
N ASP A 122 7.36 2.50 -15.99
CA ASP A 122 8.19 1.55 -15.21
C ASP A 122 9.55 1.22 -15.83
N GLY A 123 10.21 2.26 -16.37
CA GLY A 123 11.51 2.15 -17.04
C GLY A 123 11.44 1.57 -18.46
N GLY A 124 10.25 1.19 -18.94
CA GLY A 124 9.98 0.75 -20.30
C GLY A 124 9.27 1.81 -21.15
N SER A 125 8.89 1.43 -22.36
CA SER A 125 8.16 2.30 -23.29
C SER A 125 6.74 2.58 -22.83
N GLY A 126 6.32 3.84 -22.90
CA GLY A 126 4.97 4.25 -22.50
C GLY A 126 4.92 5.70 -22.05
N VAL A 127 3.91 6.01 -21.25
CA VAL A 127 3.76 7.28 -20.55
C VAL A 127 3.28 6.98 -19.13
N SER A 128 3.91 7.63 -18.14
CA SER A 128 3.46 7.62 -16.76
C SER A 128 3.06 9.02 -16.32
N CYS A 129 1.86 9.13 -15.77
CA CYS A 129 1.34 10.35 -15.17
C CYS A 129 1.13 10.16 -13.67
N ALA A 130 1.44 11.19 -12.89
CA ALA A 130 1.13 11.17 -11.48
C ALA A 130 0.96 12.56 -10.88
N VAL A 131 0.16 12.64 -9.83
CA VAL A 131 -0.06 13.87 -9.06
C VAL A 131 -0.30 13.55 -7.60
N GLU A 132 0.26 14.36 -6.71
CA GLU A 132 -0.06 14.31 -5.29
C GLU A 132 -1.14 15.33 -4.95
N PHE A 133 -2.11 14.93 -4.14
CA PHE A 133 -3.22 15.78 -3.73
C PHE A 133 -3.59 15.54 -2.26
N ASP A 134 -4.32 16.50 -1.68
CA ASP A 134 -4.94 16.34 -0.37
C ASP A 134 -6.04 15.29 -0.47
N GLY A 135 -5.85 14.18 0.22
CA GLY A 135 -6.79 13.10 0.32
C GLY A 135 -7.45 13.07 1.69
N VAL A 136 -8.42 12.17 1.81
CA VAL A 136 -9.04 11.72 3.06
C VAL A 136 -9.09 10.21 3.01
N TYR A 137 -8.41 9.54 3.93
CA TYR A 137 -8.43 8.09 4.07
C TYR A 137 -9.82 7.67 4.59
N GLY A 138 -10.34 6.57 4.07
CA GLY A 138 -11.71 6.10 4.28
C GLY A 138 -12.73 6.70 3.31
N HIS A 139 -12.43 7.80 2.62
CA HIS A 139 -13.25 8.22 1.48
C HIS A 139 -13.07 7.27 0.30
N GLN A 140 -14.15 7.07 -0.46
CA GLN A 140 -14.07 6.37 -1.74
C GLN A 140 -13.72 7.37 -2.85
N TYR A 141 -12.73 7.01 -3.65
CA TYR A 141 -12.34 7.73 -4.86
C TYR A 141 -12.78 6.94 -6.09
N ALA A 142 -13.49 7.60 -6.99
CA ALA A 142 -13.77 7.10 -8.32
C ALA A 142 -12.56 7.42 -9.24
N LEU A 143 -11.72 6.41 -9.51
CA LEU A 143 -10.61 6.52 -10.44
C LEU A 143 -11.13 6.32 -11.87
N ASN A 144 -11.20 7.39 -12.65
CA ASN A 144 -11.77 7.39 -13.98
C ASN A 144 -10.68 7.23 -15.04
N VAL A 145 -10.96 6.39 -16.04
CA VAL A 145 -10.21 6.25 -17.29
C VAL A 145 -11.20 6.52 -18.41
N ALA A 146 -11.05 7.66 -19.09
CA ALA A 146 -12.03 8.12 -20.06
C ALA A 146 -11.39 8.51 -21.39
N ARG A 147 -12.01 8.10 -22.49
CA ARG A 147 -11.64 8.53 -23.84
C ARG A 147 -12.08 9.98 -24.05
N THR A 148 -11.14 10.87 -24.32
CA THR A 148 -11.37 12.31 -24.49
C THR A 148 -11.08 12.79 -25.92
N GLY A 149 -10.44 11.95 -26.74
CA GLY A 149 -10.20 12.18 -28.16
C GLY A 149 -10.18 10.87 -28.95
N THR A 150 -9.76 10.91 -30.22
CA THR A 150 -9.71 9.70 -31.05
C THR A 150 -8.85 8.62 -30.43
N ASP A 151 -7.60 8.90 -30.04
CA ASP A 151 -6.76 7.93 -29.32
C ASP A 151 -6.27 8.51 -27.98
N THR A 152 -6.94 9.57 -27.49
CA THR A 152 -6.56 10.30 -26.28
C THR A 152 -7.43 9.87 -25.10
N TRP A 153 -6.76 9.63 -23.97
CA TRP A 153 -7.36 9.14 -22.73
C TRP A 153 -6.89 9.97 -21.55
N SER A 154 -7.82 10.26 -20.65
CA SER A 154 -7.56 11.05 -19.45
C SER A 154 -7.90 10.24 -18.20
N GLY A 155 -7.04 10.37 -17.19
CA GLY A 155 -7.17 9.76 -15.88
C GLY A 155 -7.47 10.80 -14.80
N SER A 156 -8.44 10.51 -13.93
CA SER A 156 -8.74 11.38 -12.77
C SER A 156 -9.12 10.58 -11.54
N ALA A 157 -8.99 11.19 -10.37
CA ALA A 157 -9.53 10.68 -9.10
C ALA A 157 -10.59 11.65 -8.57
N THR A 158 -11.82 11.17 -8.42
CA THR A 158 -12.91 11.97 -7.83
C THR A 158 -13.27 11.45 -6.46
N ASP A 159 -13.10 12.26 -5.42
CA ASP A 159 -13.63 11.95 -4.09
C ASP A 159 -15.17 11.94 -4.17
N THR A 160 -15.77 10.78 -3.94
CA THR A 160 -17.22 10.60 -4.04
C THR A 160 -18.00 11.25 -2.89
N VAL A 161 -17.32 11.59 -1.78
CA VAL A 161 -17.93 12.24 -0.62
C VAL A 161 -18.05 13.75 -0.86
N THR A 162 -16.96 14.36 -1.34
CA THR A 162 -16.91 15.83 -1.56
C THR A 162 -17.27 16.24 -2.99
N GLY A 163 -17.19 15.31 -3.96
CA GLY A 163 -17.33 15.59 -5.38
C GLY A 163 -16.10 16.25 -6.03
N THR A 164 -15.04 16.50 -5.26
CA THR A 164 -13.80 17.11 -5.76
C THR A 164 -13.09 16.13 -6.69
N SER A 165 -12.70 16.60 -7.88
CA SER A 165 -11.98 15.80 -8.87
C SER A 165 -10.57 16.33 -9.10
N VAL A 166 -9.60 15.43 -9.08
CA VAL A 166 -8.19 15.70 -9.36
C VAL A 166 -7.84 15.06 -10.69
N HIS A 167 -7.35 15.87 -11.62
CA HIS A 167 -6.81 15.42 -12.89
C HIS A 167 -5.42 14.79 -12.69
N ILE A 168 -5.28 13.50 -12.99
CA ILE A 168 -4.01 12.78 -12.82
C ILE A 168 -3.13 12.94 -14.06
N GLY A 169 -3.71 12.85 -15.25
CA GLY A 169 -2.95 13.02 -16.49
C GLY A 169 -3.72 12.63 -17.75
N THR A 170 -3.14 12.98 -18.89
CA THR A 170 -3.69 12.68 -20.23
C THR A 170 -2.58 12.14 -21.12
N TYR A 171 -2.87 11.11 -21.90
CA TYR A 171 -1.98 10.60 -22.93
C TYR A 171 -2.73 10.19 -24.19
N THR A 172 -2.01 10.08 -25.30
CA THR A 172 -2.49 9.55 -26.57
C THR A 172 -1.81 8.22 -26.85
N VAL A 173 -2.60 7.15 -26.94
CA VAL A 173 -2.12 5.81 -27.28
C VAL A 173 -1.92 5.67 -28.80
N PRO A 174 -1.15 4.69 -29.29
CA PRO A 174 -0.97 4.47 -30.73
C PRO A 174 -2.31 4.32 -31.47
N ALA A 175 -2.38 4.89 -32.67
CA ALA A 175 -3.59 4.86 -33.48
C ALA A 175 -4.08 3.42 -33.70
N GLY A 176 -5.36 3.19 -33.45
CA GLY A 176 -5.99 1.89 -33.66
C GLY A 176 -5.78 0.89 -32.52
N SER A 177 -5.30 1.34 -31.35
CA SER A 177 -5.25 0.57 -30.09
C SER A 177 -6.65 0.08 -29.64
N GLY A 178 -7.70 0.79 -30.08
CA GLY A 178 -9.09 0.46 -29.79
C GLY A 178 -9.56 1.01 -28.45
N ASN A 179 -10.70 0.52 -27.99
CA ASN A 179 -11.26 0.88 -26.69
C ASN A 179 -10.76 -0.06 -25.58
N LEU A 180 -11.17 0.21 -24.34
CA LEU A 180 -10.82 -0.62 -23.19
C LEU A 180 -11.56 -1.97 -23.22
N GLN A 181 -10.89 -3.01 -22.74
CA GLN A 181 -11.47 -4.32 -22.50
C GLN A 181 -12.29 -4.33 -21.21
N GLY A 182 -13.22 -5.28 -21.11
CA GLY A 182 -14.15 -5.40 -19.99
C GLY A 182 -13.65 -6.18 -18.80
N SER A 183 -12.39 -6.61 -18.78
CA SER A 183 -11.81 -7.36 -17.67
C SER A 183 -10.31 -7.22 -17.69
N GLN A 184 -9.70 -7.14 -16.51
CA GLN A 184 -8.26 -7.25 -16.35
C GLN A 184 -7.92 -7.59 -14.89
N GLY A 185 -6.63 -7.58 -14.56
CA GLY A 185 -6.14 -7.61 -13.19
C GLY A 185 -5.98 -6.24 -12.54
N GLY A 186 -5.36 -6.28 -11.37
CA GLY A 186 -5.01 -5.21 -10.48
C GLY A 186 -4.16 -5.80 -9.37
N PHE A 187 -3.66 -4.98 -8.46
CA PHE A 187 -2.80 -5.45 -7.41
C PHE A 187 -2.77 -4.54 -6.19
N VAL A 188 -2.47 -5.17 -5.05
CA VAL A 188 -1.89 -4.47 -3.90
C VAL A 188 -0.42 -4.83 -3.87
N GLU A 189 0.43 -3.81 -3.89
CA GLU A 189 1.88 -3.99 -3.90
C GLU A 189 2.53 -3.17 -2.79
N TYR A 190 3.57 -3.74 -2.20
CA TYR A 190 4.58 -2.96 -1.51
C TYR A 190 5.84 -2.97 -2.39
N TYR A 191 6.26 -1.82 -2.91
CA TYR A 191 7.33 -1.73 -3.92
C TYR A 191 8.70 -1.35 -3.35
N LEU A 192 8.77 -1.09 -2.04
CA LEU A 192 10.03 -0.80 -1.35
C LEU A 192 10.57 -2.07 -0.65
N GLY A 193 11.86 -2.10 -0.39
CA GLY A 193 12.47 -3.21 0.34
C GLY A 193 12.04 -3.22 1.81
N ILE A 194 11.66 -4.41 2.31
CA ILE A 194 11.41 -4.64 3.75
C ILE A 194 12.49 -5.54 4.35
N PRO A 195 12.94 -5.29 5.59
CA PRO A 195 13.87 -6.17 6.29
C PRO A 195 13.29 -7.57 6.57
N SER A 196 11.97 -7.66 6.79
CA SER A 196 11.24 -8.92 6.98
C SER A 196 9.73 -8.75 6.77
N CYS A 197 9.02 -9.84 6.52
CA CYS A 197 7.55 -9.82 6.38
C CYS A 197 6.82 -9.33 7.65
N ALA A 198 7.41 -9.56 8.83
CA ALA A 198 6.86 -9.06 10.10
C ALA A 198 6.90 -7.52 10.23
N THR A 199 7.76 -6.86 9.45
CA THR A 199 7.88 -5.40 9.40
C THR A 199 7.05 -4.78 8.27
N MET A 200 6.23 -5.57 7.58
CA MET A 200 5.46 -5.08 6.46
C MET A 200 4.41 -4.05 6.95
N PRO A 201 4.44 -2.82 6.41
CA PRO A 201 3.48 -1.77 6.79
C PRO A 201 2.05 -2.18 6.48
N ARG A 202 1.09 -1.69 7.26
CA ARG A 202 -0.32 -2.04 7.04
C ARG A 202 -0.81 -1.47 5.72
N SER A 203 -1.40 -2.34 4.90
CA SER A 203 -2.20 -1.99 3.73
C SER A 203 -3.64 -2.38 4.01
N ASP A 204 -4.59 -1.47 3.84
CA ASP A 204 -6.01 -1.69 4.11
C ASP A 204 -6.86 -0.93 3.10
N ALA A 205 -7.44 -1.62 2.12
CA ALA A 205 -8.15 -0.98 1.03
C ALA A 205 -9.35 -1.78 0.54
N VAL A 206 -10.37 -1.06 0.03
CA VAL A 206 -11.52 -1.65 -0.64
C VAL A 206 -11.46 -1.31 -2.12
N PHE A 207 -11.34 -2.34 -2.95
CA PHE A 207 -11.49 -2.25 -4.40
C PHE A 207 -12.96 -2.50 -4.75
N GLY A 208 -13.69 -1.47 -5.15
CA GLY A 208 -15.08 -1.60 -5.60
C GLY A 208 -15.19 -2.33 -6.93
N GLY A 209 -16.41 -2.80 -7.24
CA GLY A 209 -16.71 -3.30 -8.58
C GLY A 209 -16.64 -2.15 -9.60
N PRO A 210 -15.92 -2.30 -10.72
CA PRO A 210 -15.77 -1.23 -11.68
C PRO A 210 -17.08 -0.93 -12.41
N THR A 211 -17.22 0.29 -12.91
CA THR A 211 -18.39 0.71 -13.68
C THR A 211 -17.99 1.38 -14.98
N SER A 212 -18.95 1.46 -15.90
CA SER A 212 -18.82 2.19 -17.15
C SER A 212 -20.13 2.88 -17.49
N THR A 213 -20.08 4.05 -18.10
CA THR A 213 -21.27 4.74 -18.60
C THR A 213 -21.69 4.26 -20.00
N ASP A 214 -20.85 3.45 -20.64
CA ASP A 214 -21.16 2.84 -21.93
C ASP A 214 -22.40 1.94 -21.84
N ALA A 215 -23.08 1.73 -22.97
CA ALA A 215 -24.25 0.85 -23.08
C ALA A 215 -25.39 1.14 -22.07
N GLY A 216 -25.53 2.38 -21.61
CA GLY A 216 -26.57 2.78 -20.65
C GLY A 216 -26.22 2.52 -19.19
N GLY A 217 -24.97 2.16 -18.89
CA GLY A 217 -24.49 1.85 -17.56
C GLY A 217 -24.17 0.37 -17.42
N LEU A 218 -22.92 0.08 -17.12
CA LEU A 218 -22.43 -1.27 -16.82
C LEU A 218 -21.80 -1.29 -15.44
N SER A 219 -21.90 -2.44 -14.78
CA SER A 219 -21.31 -2.67 -13.47
C SER A 219 -20.65 -4.03 -13.45
N GLY A 220 -19.48 -4.07 -12.82
CA GLY A 220 -18.64 -5.23 -12.70
C GLY A 220 -18.37 -5.62 -11.26
N THR A 221 -17.49 -6.60 -11.11
CA THR A 221 -17.00 -7.07 -9.82
C THR A 221 -15.49 -7.03 -9.75
N SER A 222 -14.95 -6.79 -8.56
CA SER A 222 -13.53 -6.95 -8.23
C SER A 222 -13.37 -8.02 -7.15
N THR A 223 -12.35 -8.86 -7.26
CA THR A 223 -12.08 -9.99 -6.37
C THR A 223 -10.59 -10.05 -6.08
N ALA A 224 -10.22 -10.27 -4.82
CA ALA A 224 -8.84 -10.59 -4.48
C ALA A 224 -8.61 -12.08 -4.70
N ASP A 225 -7.66 -12.42 -5.58
CA ASP A 225 -7.48 -13.80 -6.03
C ASP A 225 -6.55 -14.57 -5.08
N TYR A 226 -5.33 -14.06 -4.89
CA TYR A 226 -4.30 -14.69 -4.08
C TYR A 226 -3.18 -13.71 -3.73
N GLU A 227 -2.48 -14.04 -2.65
CA GLU A 227 -1.22 -13.42 -2.27
C GLU A 227 -0.05 -14.14 -2.99
N TYR A 228 0.96 -13.39 -3.45
CA TYR A 228 2.15 -13.89 -4.15
C TYR A 228 3.42 -13.12 -3.71
N SER A 229 4.61 -13.52 -4.20
CA SER A 229 5.93 -12.98 -3.80
C SER A 229 6.41 -13.43 -2.39
N ASP A 230 7.40 -12.74 -1.81
CA ASP A 230 8.26 -13.25 -0.73
C ASP A 230 7.60 -13.34 0.66
N CYS A 231 6.41 -12.77 0.85
CA CYS A 231 5.71 -12.74 2.14
C CYS A 231 4.40 -13.52 2.20
N VAL A 232 4.20 -14.47 1.28
CA VAL A 232 3.02 -15.35 1.26
C VAL A 232 2.83 -16.06 2.59
N GLY A 233 1.66 -15.87 3.21
CA GLY A 233 1.30 -16.45 4.51
C GLY A 233 2.03 -15.85 5.72
N GLN A 234 2.87 -14.84 5.53
CA GLN A 234 3.68 -14.23 6.58
C GLN A 234 3.36 -12.76 6.86
N SER A 235 2.50 -12.15 6.05
CA SER A 235 2.18 -10.73 6.12
C SER A 235 0.75 -10.44 6.63
N GLY A 236 0.09 -11.38 7.30
CA GLY A 236 -1.25 -11.16 7.84
C GLY A 236 -2.31 -10.84 6.76
N TYR A 237 -2.12 -11.36 5.54
CA TYR A 237 -3.07 -11.17 4.43
C TYR A 237 -4.47 -11.69 4.79
N GLN A 238 -5.48 -10.87 4.52
CA GLN A 238 -6.89 -11.20 4.58
C GLN A 238 -7.60 -10.56 3.40
N ALA A 239 -8.56 -11.27 2.84
CA ALA A 239 -9.46 -10.72 1.83
C ALA A 239 -10.89 -11.16 2.09
N GLN A 240 -11.82 -10.23 1.89
CA GLN A 240 -13.25 -10.45 2.05
C GLN A 240 -14.00 -9.80 0.89
N GLN A 241 -14.92 -10.52 0.26
CA GLN A 241 -15.82 -9.92 -0.72
C GLN A 241 -16.79 -8.96 -0.01
N VAL A 242 -16.91 -7.73 -0.53
CA VAL A 242 -17.80 -6.68 0.00
C VAL A 242 -18.62 -6.06 -1.13
N GLY A 243 -19.89 -6.43 -1.21
CA GLY A 243 -20.76 -6.03 -2.33
C GLY A 243 -20.19 -6.54 -3.67
N SER A 244 -20.04 -5.62 -4.64
CA SER A 244 -19.37 -5.92 -5.92
C SER A 244 -17.84 -5.85 -5.85
N GLY A 245 -17.29 -5.44 -4.72
CA GLY A 245 -15.85 -5.27 -4.54
C GLY A 245 -15.22 -6.27 -3.57
N THR A 246 -13.95 -6.04 -3.27
CA THR A 246 -13.18 -6.82 -2.31
C THR A 246 -12.45 -5.89 -1.33
N HIS A 247 -12.50 -6.23 -0.05
CA HIS A 247 -11.72 -5.60 1.01
C HIS A 247 -10.47 -6.44 1.21
N VAL A 248 -9.31 -5.80 1.09
CA VAL A 248 -8.01 -6.44 1.17
C VAL A 248 -7.23 -5.80 2.28
N THR A 249 -6.68 -6.64 3.14
CA THR A 249 -5.77 -6.20 4.17
C THR A 249 -4.52 -7.06 4.24
N ARG A 250 -3.40 -6.43 4.57
CA ARG A 250 -2.08 -7.05 4.65
C ARG A 250 -1.17 -6.18 5.50
N GLY A 251 -0.08 -6.71 6.00
CA GLY A 251 0.76 -6.05 6.96
C GLY A 251 0.09 -6.01 8.31
N PHE A 252 0.90 -5.65 9.29
CA PHE A 252 0.49 -5.70 10.67
C PHE A 252 0.16 -4.29 11.15
N VAL A 253 -1.05 -4.12 11.66
CA VAL A 253 -1.23 -3.18 12.77
C VAL A 253 -0.59 -3.85 13.97
N SER A 254 0.41 -3.26 14.61
CA SER A 254 0.88 -3.89 15.85
C SER A 254 -0.26 -3.77 16.85
N ALA A 255 -0.81 -4.90 17.29
CA ALA A 255 -1.77 -4.92 18.38
C ALA A 255 -1.17 -4.13 19.57
N ALA A 256 -2.03 -3.43 20.30
CA ALA A 256 -1.60 -2.67 21.46
C ALA A 256 -0.88 -3.64 22.41
N ALA A 257 0.41 -3.40 22.63
CA ALA A 257 1.27 -4.27 23.42
C ALA A 257 2.17 -3.44 24.32
N ALA A 258 2.61 -4.06 25.41
CA ALA A 258 3.65 -3.50 26.25
C ALA A 258 4.95 -3.33 25.46
N LEU A 259 5.58 -2.17 25.58
CA LEU A 259 6.96 -1.95 25.19
C LEU A 259 7.84 -2.10 26.43
N THR A 260 8.43 -3.28 26.60
CA THR A 260 9.25 -3.60 27.76
C THR A 260 10.70 -3.20 27.51
N HIS A 261 11.19 -2.28 28.32
CA HIS A 261 12.58 -1.83 28.36
C HIS A 261 13.50 -2.97 28.82
N GLN A 262 14.44 -3.39 27.96
CA GLN A 262 15.29 -4.54 28.21
C GLN A 262 16.14 -4.42 29.46
N ALA A 263 16.70 -3.25 29.75
CA ALA A 263 17.60 -3.09 30.90
C ALA A 263 16.90 -3.12 32.27
N SER A 264 15.58 -2.86 32.33
CA SER A 264 14.85 -2.80 33.61
C SER A 264 13.65 -3.74 33.72
N GLY A 265 13.19 -4.34 32.62
CA GLY A 265 11.94 -5.11 32.59
C GLY A 265 10.68 -4.28 32.84
N ARG A 266 10.78 -2.94 32.69
CA ARG A 266 9.68 -1.99 32.90
C ARG A 266 9.06 -1.60 31.56
N CYS A 267 7.83 -1.11 31.60
CA CYS A 267 7.07 -0.75 30.42
C CYS A 267 7.16 0.76 30.12
N LEU A 268 7.09 1.10 28.83
CA LEU A 268 6.80 2.46 28.37
C LEU A 268 5.38 2.82 28.81
N ASP A 269 5.23 3.91 29.56
CA ASP A 269 4.01 4.23 30.29
C ASP A 269 3.61 5.68 30.04
N ASP A 270 2.36 5.89 29.63
CA ASP A 270 1.69 7.19 29.70
C ASP A 270 1.36 7.49 31.16
N ALA A 271 2.09 8.46 31.73
CA ALA A 271 2.13 8.69 33.16
C ALA A 271 0.74 9.01 33.72
N ASN A 272 0.29 8.19 34.68
CA ASN A 272 -1.03 8.31 35.32
C ASN A 272 -2.22 8.22 34.35
N SER A 273 -2.05 7.61 33.16
CA SER A 273 -3.08 7.51 32.12
C SER A 273 -3.60 8.88 31.70
N GLY A 274 -2.69 9.81 31.39
CA GLY A 274 -3.07 11.15 30.96
C GLY A 274 -3.75 11.14 29.60
N THR A 275 -4.56 12.16 29.34
CA THR A 275 -5.26 12.33 28.06
C THR A 275 -5.20 13.77 27.57
N THR A 276 -4.13 14.48 27.93
CA THR A 276 -3.90 15.88 27.57
C THR A 276 -2.53 16.01 26.94
N ASP A 277 -2.44 16.82 25.90
CA ASP A 277 -1.19 17.20 25.25
C ASP A 277 -0.09 17.56 26.26
N GLY A 278 1.09 16.99 26.04
CA GLY A 278 2.27 17.21 26.88
C GLY A 278 2.33 16.32 28.12
N ASN A 279 1.41 15.36 28.31
CA ASN A 279 1.54 14.40 29.41
C ASN A 279 2.80 13.54 29.21
N PRO A 280 3.67 13.40 30.23
CA PRO A 280 4.98 12.78 30.03
C PRO A 280 4.89 11.27 29.87
N VAL A 281 5.78 10.73 29.03
CA VAL A 281 6.01 9.29 28.93
C VAL A 281 7.17 8.90 29.84
N ILE A 282 6.96 7.84 30.63
CA ILE A 282 7.87 7.40 31.68
C ILE A 282 8.16 5.88 31.57
N LEU A 283 9.16 5.42 32.32
CA LEU A 283 9.29 4.02 32.70
C LEU A 283 8.44 3.74 33.94
N TYR A 284 7.64 2.68 33.88
CA TYR A 284 6.90 2.19 35.03
C TYR A 284 6.82 0.67 35.03
N ASP A 285 6.65 0.06 36.21
CA ASP A 285 6.45 -1.38 36.31
C ASP A 285 5.27 -1.81 35.42
N CYS A 286 5.42 -2.94 34.72
CA CYS A 286 4.41 -3.42 33.79
C CYS A 286 3.14 -3.85 34.57
N THR A 287 2.06 -3.11 34.37
CA THR A 287 0.76 -3.33 35.01
C THR A 287 -0.24 -4.04 34.10
N GLY A 288 -0.01 -4.02 32.79
CA GLY A 288 -0.99 -4.46 31.79
C GLY A 288 -2.13 -3.46 31.57
N GLY A 289 -2.06 -2.27 32.16
CA GLY A 289 -3.02 -1.19 31.96
C GLY A 289 -2.99 -0.63 30.53
N ALA A 290 -4.08 0.01 30.12
CA ALA A 290 -4.25 0.59 28.79
C ALA A 290 -3.18 1.66 28.47
N ASN A 291 -2.72 2.41 29.48
CA ASN A 291 -1.66 3.41 29.39
C ASN A 291 -0.25 2.83 29.13
N GLN A 292 -0.13 1.50 29.03
CA GLN A 292 1.09 0.78 28.65
C GLN A 292 0.91 -0.05 27.37
N GLN A 293 -0.28 -0.01 26.76
CA GLN A 293 -0.55 -0.76 25.53
C GLN A 293 -0.37 0.16 24.32
N TRP A 294 0.80 0.06 23.69
CA TRP A 294 1.17 0.88 22.54
C TRP A 294 0.84 0.14 21.25
N ALA A 295 -0.06 0.72 20.45
CA ALA A 295 -0.44 0.20 19.14
C ALA A 295 0.24 0.99 18.02
N GLN A 296 0.30 0.39 16.84
CA GLN A 296 0.75 1.05 15.61
C GLN A 296 -0.35 0.80 14.57
N PRO A 297 -1.39 1.65 14.52
CA PRO A 297 -2.67 1.35 13.88
C PRO A 297 -2.64 1.44 12.34
N GLY A 298 -1.49 1.68 11.74
CA GLY A 298 -1.38 1.73 10.29
C GLY A 298 -0.06 2.30 9.82
N GLY A 299 0.35 3.46 10.34
CA GLY A 299 1.58 4.18 9.99
C GLY A 299 2.75 3.94 10.93
N ASN A 300 3.64 4.92 11.09
CA ASN A 300 4.73 4.88 12.07
C ASN A 300 4.35 5.54 13.42
N GLU A 301 3.09 5.95 13.59
CA GLU A 301 2.61 6.47 14.87
C GLU A 301 2.49 5.37 15.91
N LEU A 302 3.02 5.64 17.10
CA LEU A 302 2.81 4.81 18.28
C LEU A 302 1.72 5.43 19.12
N THR A 303 0.58 4.75 19.23
CA THR A 303 -0.60 5.28 19.92
C THR A 303 -0.84 4.60 21.25
N VAL A 304 -1.21 5.38 22.27
CA VAL A 304 -1.67 4.92 23.58
C VAL A 304 -2.88 5.76 23.99
N ASN A 305 -3.94 5.15 24.53
CA ASN A 305 -5.15 5.87 24.98
C ASN A 305 -5.76 6.83 23.93
N GLY A 306 -5.55 6.57 22.63
CA GLY A 306 -6.02 7.43 21.53
C GLY A 306 -5.12 8.64 21.22
N MET A 307 -3.99 8.76 21.91
CA MET A 307 -2.97 9.80 21.76
C MET A 307 -1.70 9.21 21.13
N CYS A 308 -0.82 10.05 20.59
CA CYS A 308 0.41 9.63 19.92
C CYS A 308 1.66 9.91 20.76
N LEU A 309 2.65 9.02 20.72
CA LEU A 309 3.99 9.27 21.23
C LEU A 309 4.62 10.40 20.43
N ASP A 310 5.05 11.46 21.12
CA ASP A 310 5.52 12.71 20.52
C ASP A 310 6.91 13.08 21.07
N ALA A 311 7.81 13.52 20.19
CA ALA A 311 9.03 14.21 20.60
C ALA A 311 8.73 15.70 20.82
N THR A 312 8.70 16.13 22.10
CA THR A 312 8.22 17.45 22.54
C THR A 312 8.67 18.58 21.60
N ALA A 313 7.69 19.36 21.13
CA ALA A 313 7.87 20.52 20.25
C ALA A 313 8.65 20.22 18.94
N GLY A 314 8.62 18.97 18.46
CA GLY A 314 9.36 18.54 17.27
C GLY A 314 10.87 18.55 17.44
N GLY A 315 11.37 18.38 18.68
CA GLY A 315 12.79 18.44 18.97
C GLY A 315 13.59 17.28 18.37
N THR A 316 14.74 17.57 17.77
CA THR A 316 15.60 16.58 17.08
C THR A 316 16.95 16.34 17.75
N THR A 317 17.17 16.87 18.95
CA THR A 317 18.43 16.76 19.69
C THR A 317 18.35 15.75 20.84
N PRO A 318 19.47 15.11 21.24
CA PRO A 318 19.49 14.30 22.46
C PRO A 318 19.02 15.10 23.68
N GLY A 319 18.18 14.50 24.51
CA GLY A 319 17.56 15.13 25.67
C GLY A 319 16.16 15.70 25.44
N THR A 320 15.69 15.77 24.18
CA THR A 320 14.27 16.07 23.88
C THR A 320 13.38 15.04 24.57
N LYS A 321 12.39 15.49 25.35
CA LYS A 321 11.50 14.59 26.08
C LYS A 321 10.47 13.95 25.15
N ALA A 322 10.02 12.76 25.56
CA ALA A 322 8.88 12.10 24.97
C ALA A 322 7.63 12.40 25.80
N GLU A 323 6.54 12.73 25.11
CA GLU A 323 5.23 13.01 25.69
C GLU A 323 4.15 12.32 24.86
N ILE A 324 2.91 12.40 25.32
CA ILE A 324 1.75 12.13 24.46
C ILE A 324 1.16 13.44 23.95
N TRP A 325 0.68 13.42 22.72
CA TRP A 325 0.03 14.54 22.07
C TRP A 325 -1.08 14.03 21.14
N ASP A 326 -2.07 14.87 20.85
CA ASP A 326 -3.06 14.64 19.80
C ASP A 326 -2.37 14.17 18.50
N CYS A 327 -2.83 13.06 17.95
CA CYS A 327 -2.26 12.52 16.72
C CYS A 327 -2.51 13.47 15.55
N HIS A 328 -1.43 13.92 14.91
CA HIS A 328 -1.49 14.90 13.82
C HIS A 328 -0.64 14.50 12.59
N GLY A 329 -0.08 13.29 12.55
CA GLY A 329 0.70 12.80 11.42
C GLY A 329 2.05 13.50 11.21
N GLY A 330 2.48 14.32 12.16
CA GLY A 330 3.77 15.03 12.06
C GLY A 330 4.94 14.07 12.20
N THR A 331 6.09 14.42 11.62
CA THR A 331 7.27 13.54 11.61
C THR A 331 7.85 13.30 13.01
N ASN A 332 7.58 14.19 13.97
CA ASN A 332 7.91 14.06 15.40
C ASN A 332 7.07 13.00 16.14
N GLN A 333 5.98 12.52 15.54
CA GLN A 333 5.13 11.44 16.05
C GLN A 333 5.36 10.10 15.34
N GLN A 334 6.31 10.04 14.40
CA GLN A 334 6.61 8.85 13.63
C GLN A 334 7.81 8.11 14.24
N TRP A 335 7.65 6.81 14.49
CA TRP A 335 8.62 5.95 15.17
C TRP A 335 8.83 4.65 14.40
N THR A 336 10.09 4.24 14.27
CA THR A 336 10.47 2.98 13.62
C THR A 336 11.06 2.01 14.63
N PHE A 337 10.62 0.75 14.56
CA PHE A 337 11.27 -0.36 15.25
C PHE A 337 12.41 -0.87 14.39
N ALA A 338 13.64 -0.67 14.84
CA ALA A 338 14.81 -1.17 14.15
C ALA A 338 15.10 -2.63 14.51
N ALA A 339 15.82 -3.34 13.64
CA ALA A 339 16.15 -4.76 13.82
C ALA A 339 17.05 -5.03 15.05
N ASP A 340 17.73 -3.99 15.57
CA ASP A 340 18.51 -4.05 16.81
C ASP A 340 17.65 -3.89 18.08
N GLY A 341 16.32 -3.79 17.93
CA GLY A 341 15.35 -3.64 19.01
C GLY A 341 15.21 -2.21 19.53
N THR A 342 15.85 -1.23 18.90
CA THR A 342 15.65 0.19 19.24
C THR A 342 14.36 0.73 18.64
N VAL A 343 13.73 1.69 19.35
CA VAL A 343 12.64 2.51 18.81
C VAL A 343 13.24 3.87 18.45
N ARG A 344 13.14 4.29 17.18
CA ARG A 344 13.80 5.49 16.68
C ARG A 344 12.80 6.50 16.14
N GLY A 345 12.97 7.77 16.48
CA GLY A 345 12.17 8.84 15.88
C GLY A 345 12.53 8.99 14.41
N VAL A 346 11.54 8.96 13.51
CA VAL A 346 11.76 9.07 12.06
C VAL A 346 12.37 10.43 11.70
N GLN A 347 11.93 11.52 12.36
CA GLN A 347 12.46 12.86 12.13
C GLN A 347 13.92 13.02 12.58
N SER A 348 14.27 12.49 13.75
CA SER A 348 15.56 12.75 14.40
C SER A 348 16.61 11.68 14.13
N GLY A 349 16.19 10.45 13.81
CA GLY A 349 17.04 9.26 13.78
C GLY A 349 17.56 8.83 15.16
N LEU A 350 17.13 9.48 16.24
CA LEU A 350 17.56 9.22 17.61
C LEU A 350 16.74 8.09 18.25
N CYS A 351 17.36 7.41 19.22
CA CYS A 351 16.75 6.30 19.96
C CYS A 351 15.92 6.82 21.13
N LEU A 352 14.76 6.20 21.36
CA LEU A 352 13.93 6.40 22.53
C LEU A 352 14.56 5.66 23.73
N GLY A 353 14.82 6.37 24.82
CA GLY A 353 15.43 5.77 26.02
C GLY A 353 15.12 6.56 27.29
N PRO A 354 15.29 5.96 28.47
CA PRO A 354 15.03 6.63 29.74
C PRO A 354 16.10 7.69 30.02
N VAL A 355 15.69 8.79 30.66
CA VAL A 355 16.57 9.91 31.00
C VAL A 355 17.79 9.41 31.77
N GLY A 356 18.98 9.74 31.25
CA GLY A 356 20.25 9.36 31.87
C GLY A 356 20.49 7.85 31.96
N ASN A 357 19.80 7.03 31.14
CA ASN A 357 19.82 5.56 31.19
C ASN A 357 19.34 4.98 32.54
N ALA A 358 18.55 5.75 33.31
CA ALA A 358 18.04 5.30 34.60
C ALA A 358 16.96 4.22 34.43
N THR A 359 16.79 3.39 35.45
CA THR A 359 15.93 2.20 35.40
C THR A 359 14.74 2.24 36.35
N GLY A 360 14.58 3.30 37.15
CA GLY A 360 13.55 3.39 38.19
C GLY A 360 12.16 3.79 37.66
N ASN A 361 11.11 3.45 38.42
CA ASN A 361 9.75 3.95 38.15
C ASN A 361 9.71 5.49 38.16
N GLY A 362 8.93 6.07 37.25
CA GLY A 362 8.80 7.51 37.11
C GLY A 362 9.96 8.18 36.37
N THR A 363 10.95 7.40 35.90
CA THR A 363 12.01 7.94 35.04
C THR A 363 11.39 8.38 33.72
N GLY A 364 11.53 9.65 33.36
CA GLY A 364 11.07 10.14 32.05
C GLY A 364 11.76 9.44 30.88
N VAL A 365 11.18 9.56 29.70
CA VAL A 365 11.75 9.05 28.44
C VAL A 365 12.14 10.23 27.55
N GLU A 366 13.23 10.07 26.80
CA GLU A 366 13.82 11.10 25.94
C GLU A 366 14.45 10.51 24.68
N LEU A 367 14.73 11.37 23.71
CA LEU A 367 15.57 11.06 22.56
C LEU A 367 17.04 11.01 22.97
N GLN A 368 17.77 10.01 22.49
CA GLN A 368 19.18 9.79 22.81
C GLN A 368 19.94 9.40 21.55
N THR A 369 21.23 9.74 21.52
CA THR A 369 22.13 9.18 20.50
C THR A 369 22.12 7.67 20.62
N CYS A 370 21.81 6.98 19.52
CA CYS A 370 21.81 5.52 19.46
C CYS A 370 23.24 4.99 19.70
N ASP A 371 23.43 4.24 20.77
CA ASP A 371 24.74 3.71 21.19
C ASP A 371 24.75 2.19 21.40
N GLY A 372 23.62 1.51 21.12
CA GLY A 372 23.48 0.06 21.16
C GLY A 372 23.40 -0.52 22.57
N ARG A 373 23.26 0.31 23.61
CA ARG A 373 23.07 -0.17 24.98
C ARG A 373 21.69 -0.79 25.16
N ALA A 374 21.59 -1.75 26.08
CA ALA A 374 20.32 -2.35 26.48
C ALA A 374 19.30 -1.33 27.03
N SER A 375 19.75 -0.15 27.47
CA SER A 375 18.88 0.95 27.88
C SER A 375 18.12 1.64 26.74
N GLN A 376 18.41 1.28 25.48
CA GLN A 376 17.72 1.80 24.30
C GLN A 376 16.91 0.72 23.57
N VAL A 377 16.88 -0.50 24.13
CA VAL A 377 16.26 -1.66 23.50
C VAL A 377 14.92 -1.95 24.16
N TRP A 378 13.91 -2.16 23.33
CA TRP A 378 12.53 -2.42 23.73
C TRP A 378 12.04 -3.71 23.09
N SER A 379 11.40 -4.57 23.88
CA SER A 379 10.69 -5.75 23.38
C SER A 379 9.19 -5.51 23.38
N ARG A 380 8.51 -5.86 22.29
CA ARG A 380 7.05 -5.94 22.24
C ARG A 380 6.58 -7.22 22.94
N GLY A 381 5.61 -7.06 23.85
CA GLY A 381 4.98 -8.14 24.62
C GLY A 381 4.01 -9.00 23.85
#